data_AF-A0A1I5IDX2-F1
#
_entry.id   AF-A0A1I5IDX2-F1
#
_cell.length_a   1.000
_cell.length_b   1.000
_cell.length_c   1.000
_cell.angle_alpha   90.00
_cell.angle_beta   90.00
_cell.angle_gamma   90.00
#
_symmetry.space_group_name_H-M   'P 1'
#
loop_
_entity.id
_entity.type
_entity.pdbx_description
1 polymer ?
#
loop_
_entity_poly.entity_id
_entity_poly.type
_entity_poly.pdbx_seq_one_letter_code
_entity_poly.pdbx_strand_id
1 'polypeptide(L)'
;MTETENLEKMPTSIVLESERKRIDSLLREELRAAQESYKAIKEEENLGTIPQPQLCTEEWLQAIYEDGKKAVDDVKFLTIEQRNSQKGHWGKLYHRMLPHVQRIQSFIAGIPHEQFVFDEELGTFFYRDITALAKERATFQVPAEAAEHWQKIKSILNAIMDLRAWEAGQDVKKLPLDVLLHFDKNHFIEAWATNEIKRDHRFDSKPYMQQMLANQRESEKKYL
;
A
#
# COMPACT_ATOMS: atom_id res chain seq x y z
N MET A 1 38.82 -1.53 -1.64
CA MET A 1 37.89 -1.85 -0.54
C MET A 1 36.76 -2.64 -1.14
N THR A 2 36.77 -3.94 -0.89
CA THR A 2 35.98 -4.95 -1.58
C THR A 2 34.55 -5.00 -1.06
N GLU A 3 33.59 -5.09 -1.97
CA GLU A 3 32.13 -5.22 -1.74
C GLU A 3 31.73 -6.51 -0.99
N THR A 4 32.69 -7.28 -0.46
CA THR A 4 32.49 -8.56 0.20
C THR A 4 32.13 -8.48 1.68
N GLU A 5 32.31 -7.33 2.36
CA GLU A 5 32.02 -7.22 3.80
C GLU A 5 30.59 -6.78 4.16
N ASN A 6 29.77 -6.33 3.20
CA ASN A 6 28.40 -5.87 3.49
C ASN A 6 27.30 -6.94 3.27
N LEU A 7 27.66 -8.18 2.89
CA LEU A 7 26.68 -9.22 2.54
C LEU A 7 26.14 -10.04 3.73
N GLU A 8 26.77 -10.02 4.90
CA GLU A 8 26.45 -10.99 5.96
C GLU A 8 25.40 -10.55 6.98
N LYS A 9 25.23 -9.25 7.22
CA LYS A 9 24.25 -8.77 8.22
C LYS A 9 22.87 -8.63 7.60
N MET A 10 21.84 -9.10 8.31
CA MET A 10 20.45 -8.85 7.93
C MET A 10 20.18 -7.35 8.07
N PRO A 11 19.46 -6.74 7.11
CA PRO A 11 19.01 -5.37 7.27
C PRO A 11 18.04 -5.30 8.45
N THR A 12 18.05 -4.20 9.20
CA THR A 12 17.11 -3.95 10.29
C THR A 12 15.72 -3.60 9.78
N SER A 13 15.64 -3.10 8.55
CA SER A 13 14.39 -2.74 7.88
C SER A 13 14.49 -2.96 6.39
N ILE A 14 13.37 -3.31 5.77
CA ILE A 14 13.26 -3.42 4.31
C ILE A 14 12.09 -2.62 3.79
N VAL A 15 12.22 -2.14 2.55
CA VAL A 15 11.12 -1.53 1.81
C VAL A 15 10.62 -2.57 0.82
N LEU A 16 9.35 -2.97 0.96
CA LEU A 16 8.72 -3.85 -0.01
C LEU A 16 8.31 -3.03 -1.24
N GLU A 17 9.00 -3.21 -2.36
CA GLU A 17 8.81 -2.36 -3.54
C GLU A 17 7.41 -2.52 -4.16
N SER A 18 6.84 -3.72 -4.13
CA SER A 18 5.45 -3.95 -4.56
C SER A 18 4.45 -3.21 -3.68
N GLU A 19 4.70 -3.18 -2.37
CA GLU A 19 3.85 -2.51 -1.39
C GLU A 19 4.00 -1.00 -1.49
N ARG A 20 5.23 -0.49 -1.68
CA ARG A 20 5.51 0.92 -1.93
C ARG A 20 4.73 1.44 -3.13
N LYS A 21 4.73 0.70 -4.25
CA LYS A 21 3.96 1.07 -5.45
C LYS A 21 2.46 1.07 -5.19
N ARG A 22 1.95 0.07 -4.47
CA ARG A 22 0.53 -0.01 -4.08
C ARG A 22 0.13 1.20 -3.21
N ILE A 23 0.94 1.51 -2.20
CA ILE A 23 0.71 2.65 -1.30
C ILE A 23 0.81 3.98 -2.04
N ASP A 24 1.80 4.19 -2.91
CA ASP A 24 1.89 5.41 -3.73
C ASP A 24 0.63 5.60 -4.60
N SER A 25 0.12 4.53 -5.23
CA SER A 25 -1.13 4.60 -5.99
C SER A 25 -2.32 5.01 -5.11
N LEU A 26 -2.47 4.38 -3.94
CA LEU A 26 -3.55 4.70 -3.00
C LEU A 26 -3.47 6.15 -2.52
N LEU A 27 -2.28 6.62 -2.14
CA LEU A 27 -2.07 8.00 -1.71
C LEU A 27 -2.45 9.02 -2.80
N ARG A 28 -2.13 8.72 -4.07
CA ARG A 28 -2.50 9.57 -5.22
C ARG A 28 -3.99 9.56 -5.49
N GLU A 29 -4.63 8.40 -5.37
CA GLU A 29 -6.08 8.26 -5.52
C GLU A 29 -6.82 9.03 -4.42
N GLU A 30 -6.40 8.89 -3.17
CA GLU A 30 -6.95 9.65 -2.03
C GLU A 30 -6.79 11.16 -2.24
N LEU A 31 -5.60 11.59 -2.67
CA LEU A 31 -5.34 13.00 -2.98
C LEU A 31 -6.28 13.52 -4.06
N ARG A 32 -6.41 12.80 -5.19
CA ARG A 32 -7.30 13.19 -6.28
C ARG A 32 -8.75 13.26 -5.82
N ALA A 33 -9.21 12.24 -5.11
CA ALA A 33 -10.60 12.15 -4.66
C ALA A 33 -10.95 13.29 -3.68
N ALA A 34 -10.00 13.68 -2.83
CA ALA A 34 -10.20 14.79 -1.93
C ALA A 34 -10.13 16.14 -2.68
N GLN A 35 -9.23 16.30 -3.67
CA GLN A 35 -9.18 17.51 -4.53
C GLN A 35 -10.49 17.71 -5.30
N GLU A 36 -11.04 16.62 -5.86
CA GLU A 36 -12.35 16.62 -6.53
C GLU A 36 -13.47 17.03 -5.57
N SER A 37 -13.44 16.53 -4.33
CA SER A 37 -14.39 16.95 -3.30
C SER A 37 -14.28 18.43 -2.94
N TYR A 38 -13.06 18.95 -2.79
CA TYR A 38 -12.87 20.38 -2.49
C TYR A 38 -13.33 21.25 -3.66
N LYS A 39 -13.05 20.84 -4.90
CA LYS A 39 -13.56 21.49 -6.10
C LYS A 39 -15.09 21.52 -6.14
N ALA A 40 -15.74 20.39 -5.86
CA ALA A 40 -17.21 20.31 -5.84
C ALA A 40 -17.83 21.26 -4.81
N ILE A 41 -17.20 21.40 -3.63
CA ILE A 41 -17.63 22.37 -2.60
C ILE A 41 -17.42 23.81 -3.07
N LYS A 42 -16.29 24.10 -3.74
CA LYS A 42 -15.97 25.44 -4.24
C LYS A 42 -16.87 25.90 -5.38
N GLU A 43 -17.34 24.98 -6.21
CA GLU A 43 -18.27 25.26 -7.32
C GLU A 43 -19.72 25.47 -6.85
N GLU A 44 -20.02 25.20 -5.58
CA GLU A 44 -21.37 25.37 -5.03
C GLU A 44 -21.60 26.80 -4.51
N GLU A 45 -22.25 27.60 -5.34
CA GLU A 45 -22.52 29.03 -5.06
C GLU A 45 -23.28 29.27 -3.75
N ASN A 46 -24.16 28.36 -3.35
CA ASN A 46 -24.98 28.51 -2.14
C ASN A 46 -24.18 28.39 -0.83
N LEU A 47 -22.94 27.90 -0.88
CA LEU A 47 -22.07 27.79 0.31
C LEU A 47 -21.29 29.07 0.59
N GLY A 48 -21.30 30.04 -0.32
CA GLY A 48 -20.62 31.33 -0.13
C GLY A 48 -19.10 31.19 0.00
N THR A 49 -18.51 31.75 1.06
CA THR A 49 -17.06 31.72 1.25
C THR A 49 -16.64 30.38 1.87
N ILE A 50 -15.93 29.58 1.07
CA ILE A 50 -15.40 28.29 1.52
C ILE A 50 -14.17 28.53 2.40
N PRO A 51 -14.10 27.96 3.61
CA PRO A 51 -12.95 28.10 4.47
C PRO A 51 -11.77 27.26 3.97
N GLN A 52 -10.61 27.42 4.62
CA GLN A 52 -9.49 26.53 4.41
C GLN A 52 -9.89 25.06 4.68
N PRO A 53 -9.28 24.07 3.98
CA PRO A 53 -9.69 22.66 4.09
C PRO A 53 -9.74 22.10 5.51
N GLN A 54 -8.86 22.54 6.41
CA GLN A 54 -8.81 22.11 7.81
C GLN A 54 -10.03 22.57 8.62
N LEU A 55 -10.69 23.63 8.16
CA LEU A 55 -11.89 24.22 8.75
C LEU A 55 -13.15 23.85 7.96
N CYS A 56 -13.01 23.11 6.86
CA CYS A 56 -14.12 22.55 6.11
C CYS A 56 -14.65 21.31 6.86
N THR A 57 -15.47 21.55 7.88
CA THR A 57 -16.01 20.51 8.76
C THR A 57 -17.51 20.32 8.60
N GLU A 58 -18.04 19.22 9.15
CA GLU A 58 -19.48 18.97 9.20
C GLU A 58 -20.20 20.09 9.94
N GLU A 59 -19.62 20.62 11.02
CA GLU A 59 -20.18 21.74 11.78
C GLU A 59 -20.26 23.02 10.95
N TRP A 60 -19.24 23.30 10.13
CA TRP A 60 -19.28 24.44 9.21
C TRP A 60 -20.41 24.29 8.19
N LEU A 61 -20.55 23.12 7.57
CA LEU A 61 -21.62 22.86 6.62
C LEU A 61 -23.01 22.92 7.29
N GLN A 62 -23.12 22.42 8.51
CA GLN A 62 -24.34 22.47 9.31
C GLN A 62 -24.73 23.92 9.65
N ALA A 63 -23.76 24.78 9.95
CA ALA A 63 -24.01 26.20 10.21
C ALA A 63 -24.59 26.89 8.97
N ILE A 64 -24.01 26.67 7.78
CA ILE A 64 -24.54 27.21 6.51
C ILE A 64 -25.98 26.72 6.28
N TYR A 65 -26.23 25.44 6.52
CA TYR A 65 -27.56 24.84 6.35
C TYR A 65 -28.61 25.48 7.26
N GLU A 66 -28.31 25.67 8.55
CA GLU A 66 -29.24 26.29 9.48
C GLU A 66 -29.45 27.79 9.19
N ASP A 67 -28.40 28.51 8.83
CA ASP A 67 -28.49 29.92 8.42
C ASP A 67 -29.36 30.08 7.16
N GLY A 68 -29.19 29.20 6.16
CA GLY A 68 -30.01 29.18 4.96
C GLY A 68 -31.49 28.92 5.25
N LYS A 69 -31.80 28.00 6.16
CA LYS A 69 -33.17 27.74 6.62
C LYS A 69 -33.78 28.92 7.36
N LYS A 70 -32.99 29.58 8.21
CA LYS A 70 -33.42 30.76 8.96
C LYS A 70 -33.70 31.94 8.01
N ALA A 71 -32.83 32.15 7.02
CA ALA A 71 -33.06 33.17 5.99
C ALA A 71 -34.39 32.97 5.26
N VAL A 72 -34.77 31.71 4.98
CA VAL A 72 -36.07 31.35 4.39
C VAL A 72 -37.24 31.62 5.34
N ASP A 73 -37.06 31.43 6.65
CA ASP A 73 -38.08 31.75 7.67
C ASP A 73 -38.31 33.26 7.79
N ASP A 74 -37.26 34.06 7.65
CA ASP A 74 -37.31 35.52 7.77
C ASP A 74 -38.04 36.19 6.58
N VAL A 75 -38.26 35.46 5.48
CA VAL A 75 -39.05 35.94 4.33
C VAL A 75 -40.55 35.91 4.63
N LYS A 76 -41.11 37.08 4.93
CA LYS A 76 -42.51 37.26 5.37
C LYS A 76 -43.58 37.03 4.30
N PHE A 77 -43.21 37.03 3.01
CA PHE A 77 -44.16 36.96 1.90
C PHE A 77 -44.29 35.56 1.25
N LEU A 78 -43.55 34.56 1.73
CA LEU A 78 -43.66 33.19 1.23
C LEU A 78 -44.84 32.46 1.87
N THR A 79 -45.53 31.63 1.08
CA THR A 79 -46.49 30.67 1.61
C THR A 79 -45.77 29.57 2.41
N ILE A 80 -46.50 28.85 3.26
CA ILE A 80 -45.96 27.70 4.00
C ILE A 80 -45.36 26.65 3.04
N GLU A 81 -46.04 26.39 1.93
CA GLU A 81 -45.58 25.43 0.92
C GLU A 81 -44.29 25.89 0.24
N GLN A 82 -44.20 27.17 -0.15
CA GLN A 82 -42.99 27.75 -0.74
C GLN A 82 -41.81 27.71 0.24
N ARG A 83 -42.06 28.04 1.51
CA ARG A 83 -41.06 27.99 2.59
C ARG A 83 -40.54 26.57 2.79
N ASN A 84 -41.42 25.58 2.88
CA ASN A 84 -41.03 24.18 3.03
C ASN A 84 -40.24 23.67 1.83
N SER A 85 -40.64 24.06 0.60
CA SER A 85 -39.90 23.73 -0.62
C SER A 85 -38.47 24.30 -0.58
N GLN A 86 -38.32 25.58 -0.26
CA GLN A 86 -37.00 26.23 -0.17
C GLN A 86 -36.12 25.66 0.95
N LYS A 87 -36.69 25.36 2.13
CA LYS A 87 -35.96 24.63 3.19
C LYS A 87 -35.53 23.24 2.73
N GLY A 88 -36.36 22.57 1.95
CA GLY A 88 -36.01 21.30 1.32
C GLY A 88 -34.81 21.40 0.35
N HIS A 89 -34.60 22.55 -0.30
CA HIS A 89 -33.43 22.77 -1.16
C HIS A 89 -32.15 22.82 -0.32
N TRP A 90 -32.18 23.50 0.82
CA TRP A 90 -31.07 23.50 1.78
C TRP A 90 -30.78 22.10 2.33
N GLY A 91 -31.81 21.29 2.61
CA GLY A 91 -31.62 19.90 3.04
C GLY A 91 -30.94 19.04 1.97
N LYS A 92 -31.37 19.19 0.70
CA LYS A 92 -30.73 18.52 -0.44
C LYS A 92 -29.28 18.97 -0.65
N LEU A 93 -29.01 20.26 -0.46
CA LEU A 93 -27.65 20.81 -0.52
C LEU A 93 -26.75 20.18 0.54
N TYR A 94 -27.19 20.18 1.81
CA TYR A 94 -26.45 19.58 2.91
C TYR A 94 -26.10 18.12 2.63
N HIS A 95 -27.09 17.29 2.28
CA HIS A 95 -26.86 15.88 2.00
C HIS A 95 -25.98 15.62 0.77
N ARG A 96 -25.98 16.52 -0.22
CA ARG A 96 -25.09 16.43 -1.39
C ARG A 96 -23.64 16.78 -1.03
N MET A 97 -23.44 17.77 -0.15
CA MET A 97 -22.11 18.31 0.18
C MET A 97 -21.43 17.56 1.33
N LEU A 98 -22.18 16.98 2.25
CA LEU A 98 -21.65 16.26 3.41
C LEU A 98 -20.62 15.17 3.04
N PRO A 99 -20.84 14.30 2.04
CA PRO A 99 -19.84 13.30 1.64
C PRO A 99 -18.52 13.91 1.16
N HIS A 100 -18.57 15.10 0.55
CA HIS A 100 -17.36 15.80 0.10
C HIS A 100 -16.56 16.35 1.28
N VAL A 101 -17.24 16.96 2.25
CA VAL A 101 -16.66 17.44 3.51
C VAL A 101 -16.00 16.29 4.27
N GLN A 102 -16.74 15.19 4.47
CA GLN A 102 -16.23 14.01 5.16
C GLN A 102 -15.00 13.42 4.48
N ARG A 103 -14.96 13.44 3.13
CA ARG A 103 -13.78 12.96 2.38
C ARG A 103 -12.55 13.82 2.62
N ILE A 104 -12.71 15.14 2.63
CA ILE A 104 -11.61 16.08 2.92
C ILE A 104 -11.12 15.88 4.35
N GLN A 105 -12.02 15.80 5.32
CA GLN A 105 -11.66 15.55 6.72
C GLN A 105 -10.94 14.21 6.89
N SER A 106 -11.44 13.14 6.26
CA SER A 106 -10.81 11.81 6.31
C SER A 106 -9.40 11.84 5.72
N PHE A 107 -9.23 12.54 4.60
CA PHE A 107 -7.93 12.73 3.97
C PHE A 107 -6.95 13.45 4.90
N ILE A 108 -7.38 14.56 5.50
CA ILE A 108 -6.55 15.36 6.42
C ILE A 108 -6.18 14.57 7.67
N ALA A 109 -7.12 13.79 8.23
CA ALA A 109 -6.88 12.96 9.41
C ALA A 109 -5.93 11.78 9.14
N GLY A 110 -5.92 11.27 7.91
CA GLY A 110 -5.11 10.12 7.50
C GLY A 110 -3.63 10.44 7.20
N ILE A 111 -3.23 11.72 7.23
CA ILE A 111 -1.90 12.17 6.80
C ILE A 111 -1.28 13.04 7.89
N PRO A 112 -0.01 12.81 8.29
CA PRO A 112 0.69 13.72 9.19
C PRO A 112 0.66 15.15 8.62
N HIS A 113 0.27 16.14 9.43
CA HIS A 113 0.12 17.54 8.97
C HIS A 113 1.36 18.10 8.28
N GLU A 114 2.55 17.63 8.65
CA GLU A 114 3.82 18.06 8.07
C GLU A 114 4.00 17.61 6.61
N GLN A 115 3.32 16.54 6.19
CA GLN A 115 3.39 15.98 4.84
C GLN A 115 2.35 16.57 3.89
N PHE A 116 1.47 17.43 4.40
CA PHE A 116 0.38 18.05 3.66
C PHE A 116 0.65 19.56 3.47
N VAL A 117 0.33 20.07 2.29
CA VAL A 117 0.33 21.51 2.00
C VAL A 117 -0.97 21.84 1.28
N PHE A 118 -1.62 22.90 1.72
CA PHE A 118 -2.68 23.55 0.97
C PHE A 118 -2.12 24.82 0.31
N ASP A 119 -2.33 24.93 -0.99
CA ASP A 119 -2.02 26.11 -1.78
C ASP A 119 -3.31 26.90 -1.99
N GLU A 120 -3.38 28.06 -1.35
CA GLU A 120 -4.54 28.95 -1.38
C GLU A 120 -4.76 29.58 -2.77
N GLU A 121 -3.68 29.87 -3.50
CA GLU A 121 -3.75 30.50 -4.83
C GLU A 121 -4.35 29.54 -5.85
N LEU A 122 -3.89 28.29 -5.82
CA LEU A 122 -4.40 27.22 -6.68
C LEU A 122 -5.71 26.62 -6.15
N GLY A 123 -6.02 26.81 -4.88
CA GLY A 123 -7.16 26.19 -4.20
C GLY A 123 -7.09 24.67 -4.22
N THR A 124 -5.91 24.12 -4.03
CA THR A 124 -5.65 22.68 -4.07
C THR A 124 -4.66 22.29 -3.00
N PHE A 125 -4.59 20.99 -2.69
CA PHE A 125 -3.60 20.45 -1.78
C PHE A 125 -2.71 19.43 -2.46
N PHE A 126 -1.55 19.20 -1.88
CA PHE A 126 -0.56 18.23 -2.33
C PHE A 126 0.24 17.67 -1.17
N TYR A 127 0.90 16.55 -1.42
CA TYR A 127 1.91 16.02 -0.50
C TYR A 127 3.23 16.77 -0.68
N ARG A 128 3.94 17.03 0.42
CA ARG A 128 5.33 17.53 0.35
C ARG A 128 6.24 16.52 -0.33
N ASP A 129 6.18 15.27 0.11
CA ASP A 129 6.92 14.17 -0.49
C ASP A 129 6.13 12.86 -0.39
N ILE A 130 5.31 12.61 -1.42
CA ILE A 130 4.53 11.37 -1.52
C ILE A 130 5.44 10.13 -1.59
N THR A 131 6.64 10.27 -2.17
CA THR A 131 7.56 9.13 -2.34
C THR A 131 8.16 8.73 -1.01
N ALA A 132 8.56 9.70 -0.19
CA ALA A 132 9.03 9.44 1.16
C ALA A 132 7.93 8.84 2.04
N LEU A 133 6.70 9.37 1.98
CA LEU A 133 5.56 8.85 2.75
C LEU A 133 5.22 7.41 2.34
N ALA A 134 5.19 7.12 1.03
CA ALA A 134 4.95 5.76 0.54
C ALA A 134 6.06 4.80 0.98
N LYS A 135 7.32 5.25 0.95
CA LYS A 135 8.47 4.45 1.42
C LYS A 135 8.38 4.17 2.92
N GLU A 136 8.05 5.18 3.73
CA GLU A 136 7.90 5.03 5.18
C GLU A 136 6.82 3.99 5.51
N ARG A 137 5.63 4.11 4.92
CA ARG A 137 4.52 3.17 5.14
C ARG A 137 4.82 1.76 4.60
N ALA A 138 5.66 1.64 3.57
CA ALA A 138 6.11 0.36 3.01
C ALA A 138 7.37 -0.19 3.69
N THR A 139 7.87 0.45 4.74
CA THR A 139 9.05 0.00 5.47
C THR A 139 8.64 -0.96 6.59
N PHE A 140 9.17 -2.18 6.54
CA PHE A 140 8.93 -3.21 7.53
C PHE A 140 10.18 -3.38 8.39
N GLN A 141 9.98 -3.50 9.70
CA GLN A 141 11.06 -3.88 10.61
C GLN A 141 11.33 -5.37 10.43
N VAL A 142 12.59 -5.72 10.28
CA VAL A 142 13.05 -7.10 10.27
C VAL A 142 13.29 -7.50 11.72
N PRO A 143 12.55 -8.48 12.27
CA PRO A 143 12.73 -8.91 13.65
C PRO A 143 14.16 -9.44 13.88
N ALA A 144 14.69 -9.29 15.10
CA ALA A 144 16.03 -9.75 15.43
C ALA A 144 16.20 -11.27 15.21
N GLU A 145 15.13 -12.04 15.44
CA GLU A 145 15.05 -13.48 15.25
C GLU A 145 15.24 -13.89 13.78
N ALA A 146 14.91 -12.99 12.84
CA ALA A 146 15.14 -13.22 11.41
C ALA A 146 16.63 -13.43 11.11
N ALA A 147 17.51 -12.77 11.86
CA ALA A 147 18.95 -12.94 11.72
C ALA A 147 19.38 -14.35 12.11
N GLU A 148 18.88 -14.88 13.23
CA GLU A 148 19.19 -16.25 13.66
C GLU A 148 18.66 -17.29 12.68
N HIS A 149 17.45 -17.10 12.18
CA HIS A 149 16.84 -17.99 11.18
C HIS A 149 17.62 -17.98 9.87
N TRP A 150 18.04 -16.80 9.40
CA TRP A 150 18.87 -16.69 8.20
C TRP A 150 20.22 -17.40 8.37
N GLN A 151 20.87 -17.31 9.52
CA GLN A 151 22.15 -18.02 9.76
C GLN A 151 21.98 -19.55 9.69
N LYS A 152 20.86 -20.08 10.19
CA LYS A 152 20.54 -21.51 10.07
C LYS A 152 20.32 -21.91 8.61
N ILE A 153 19.55 -21.13 7.85
CA ILE A 153 19.32 -21.37 6.41
C ILE A 153 20.64 -21.31 5.64
N LYS A 154 21.46 -20.28 5.88
CA LYS A 154 22.79 -20.14 5.25
C LYS A 154 23.69 -21.35 5.53
N SER A 155 23.67 -21.88 6.75
CA SER A 155 24.42 -23.10 7.10
C SER A 155 23.98 -24.31 6.28
N ILE A 156 22.67 -24.47 6.06
CA ILE A 156 22.12 -25.53 5.20
C ILE A 156 22.55 -25.33 3.74
N LEU A 157 22.44 -24.11 3.21
CA LEU A 157 22.86 -23.79 1.84
C LEU A 157 24.34 -24.11 1.63
N ASN A 158 25.21 -23.73 2.57
CA ASN A 158 26.63 -24.05 2.53
C ASN A 158 26.87 -25.56 2.54
N ALA A 159 26.20 -26.31 3.43
CA ALA A 159 26.34 -27.76 3.47
C ALA A 159 25.91 -28.44 2.16
N ILE A 160 24.87 -27.91 1.49
CA ILE A 160 24.47 -28.40 0.16
C ILE A 160 25.56 -28.08 -0.87
N MET A 161 26.15 -26.87 -0.84
CA MET A 161 27.24 -26.50 -1.75
C MET A 161 28.49 -27.37 -1.53
N ASP A 162 28.85 -27.67 -0.28
CA ASP A 162 29.96 -28.56 0.05
C ASP A 162 29.71 -29.98 -0.49
N LEU A 163 28.47 -30.48 -0.33
CA LEU A 163 28.06 -31.76 -0.92
C LEU A 163 28.17 -31.73 -2.45
N ARG A 164 27.80 -30.63 -3.12
CA ARG A 164 27.95 -30.49 -4.58
C ARG A 164 29.41 -30.53 -5.03
N ALA A 165 30.29 -29.85 -4.29
CA ALA A 165 31.72 -29.87 -4.57
C ALA A 165 32.30 -31.28 -4.43
N TRP A 166 31.89 -32.00 -3.39
CA TRP A 166 32.27 -33.40 -3.19
C TRP A 166 31.73 -34.32 -4.29
N GLU A 167 30.44 -34.22 -4.64
CA GLU A 167 29.80 -35.03 -5.68
C GLU A 167 30.52 -34.87 -7.04
N ALA A 168 30.87 -33.63 -7.38
CA ALA A 168 31.63 -33.32 -8.60
C ALA A 168 33.05 -33.90 -8.57
N GLY A 169 33.71 -33.91 -7.40
CA GLY A 169 35.04 -34.49 -7.22
C GLY A 169 35.07 -36.02 -7.23
N GLN A 170 33.93 -36.68 -6.99
CA GLN A 170 33.81 -38.15 -6.96
C GLN A 170 33.09 -38.74 -8.18
N ASP A 171 32.67 -37.91 -9.14
CA ASP A 171 31.88 -38.30 -10.33
C ASP A 171 30.63 -39.14 -10.00
N VAL A 172 29.93 -38.76 -8.92
CA VAL A 172 28.71 -39.44 -8.47
C VAL A 172 27.44 -38.73 -8.93
N LYS A 173 26.33 -39.47 -9.03
CA LYS A 173 25.04 -38.93 -9.44
C LYS A 173 24.52 -37.91 -8.42
N LYS A 174 24.27 -36.69 -8.88
CA LYS A 174 23.74 -35.59 -8.08
C LYS A 174 22.36 -35.90 -7.49
N LEU A 175 22.18 -35.68 -6.20
CA LEU A 175 20.86 -35.69 -5.56
C LEU A 175 20.03 -34.45 -5.94
N PRO A 176 18.69 -34.46 -5.94
CA PRO A 176 17.85 -33.32 -6.35
C PRO A 176 17.70 -32.26 -5.24
N LEU A 177 18.81 -31.74 -4.70
CA LEU A 177 18.83 -30.71 -3.66
C LEU A 177 18.87 -29.27 -4.20
N ASP A 178 18.97 -29.09 -5.52
CA ASP A 178 19.13 -27.77 -6.15
C ASP A 178 17.96 -26.84 -5.85
N VAL A 179 16.78 -27.39 -5.63
CA VAL A 179 15.59 -26.63 -5.23
C VAL A 179 15.86 -25.77 -3.99
N LEU A 180 16.64 -26.24 -3.02
CA LEU A 180 16.97 -25.49 -1.81
C LEU A 180 18.00 -24.37 -2.08
N LEU A 181 18.88 -24.52 -3.07
CA LEU A 181 19.92 -23.53 -3.43
C LEU A 181 19.36 -22.25 -4.07
N HIS A 182 18.11 -22.27 -4.53
CA HIS A 182 17.48 -21.09 -5.16
C HIS A 182 16.83 -20.16 -4.13
N PHE A 183 16.86 -20.51 -2.84
CA PHE A 183 16.31 -19.69 -1.77
C PHE A 183 17.36 -18.65 -1.33
N ASP A 184 17.24 -17.43 -1.88
CA ASP A 184 18.16 -16.32 -1.55
C ASP A 184 17.70 -15.48 -0.35
N LYS A 185 18.61 -14.62 0.12
CA LYS A 185 18.41 -13.75 1.29
C LYS A 185 17.24 -12.78 1.10
N ASN A 186 17.04 -12.27 -0.10
CA ASN A 186 16.00 -11.28 -0.38
C ASN A 186 14.61 -11.93 -0.32
N HIS A 187 14.45 -13.10 -0.94
CA HIS A 187 13.23 -13.90 -0.85
C HIS A 187 12.90 -14.28 0.60
N PHE A 188 13.91 -14.63 1.40
CA PHE A 188 13.71 -14.89 2.83
C PHE A 188 13.18 -13.67 3.57
N ILE A 189 13.81 -12.50 3.38
CA ILE A 189 13.41 -11.27 4.06
C ILE A 189 12.00 -10.84 3.65
N GLU A 190 11.67 -10.92 2.36
CA GLU A 190 10.33 -10.62 1.87
C GLU A 190 9.27 -11.55 2.46
N ALA A 191 9.49 -12.87 2.40
CA ALA A 191 8.57 -13.86 2.96
C ALA A 191 8.34 -13.65 4.46
N TRP A 192 9.37 -13.14 5.16
CA TRP A 192 9.28 -12.87 6.58
C TRP A 192 8.55 -11.56 6.90
N ALA A 193 8.79 -10.51 6.12
CA ALA A 193 8.05 -9.26 6.26
C ALA A 193 6.56 -9.40 5.92
N THR A 194 6.20 -10.27 4.97
CA THR A 194 4.80 -10.48 4.58
C THR A 194 4.12 -11.61 5.35
N ASN A 195 4.86 -12.39 6.15
CA ASN A 195 4.39 -13.63 6.77
C ASN A 195 3.79 -14.63 5.76
N GLU A 196 4.21 -14.53 4.49
CA GLU A 196 3.78 -15.39 3.40
C GLU A 196 5.01 -16.10 2.85
N ILE A 197 5.09 -17.42 3.01
CA ILE A 197 6.01 -18.21 2.19
C ILE A 197 5.39 -18.26 0.80
N LYS A 198 5.72 -17.27 -0.05
CA LYS A 198 5.47 -17.37 -1.48
C LYS A 198 6.29 -18.55 -1.98
N ARG A 199 5.63 -19.71 -2.13
CA ARG A 199 6.17 -20.79 -2.95
C ARG A 199 6.30 -20.19 -4.34
N ASP A 200 7.51 -19.82 -4.74
CA ASP A 200 7.79 -19.51 -6.15
C ASP A 200 7.19 -20.64 -6.98
N HIS A 201 6.42 -20.33 -8.02
CA HIS A 201 5.81 -21.33 -8.88
C HIS A 201 6.87 -22.19 -9.59
N ARG A 202 8.16 -21.78 -9.56
CA ARG A 202 9.31 -22.63 -9.91
C ARG A 202 9.56 -23.79 -8.93
N PHE A 203 9.07 -23.70 -7.69
CA PHE A 203 9.03 -24.79 -6.70
C PHE A 203 7.87 -25.76 -6.90
N ASP A 204 6.95 -25.52 -7.86
CA ASP A 204 6.06 -26.60 -8.30
C ASP A 204 6.94 -27.65 -8.97
N SER A 205 7.34 -28.62 -8.17
CA SER A 205 8.22 -29.72 -8.52
C SER A 205 7.67 -30.62 -9.63
N LYS A 206 6.47 -30.34 -10.15
CA LYS A 206 5.80 -31.17 -11.14
C LYS A 206 6.62 -31.35 -12.43
N PRO A 207 7.16 -30.32 -13.11
CA PRO A 207 7.90 -30.54 -14.36
C PRO A 207 9.24 -31.23 -14.10
N TYR A 208 10.01 -30.77 -13.11
CA TYR A 208 11.34 -31.31 -12.81
C TYR A 208 11.31 -32.73 -12.22
N MET A 209 10.39 -33.01 -11.27
CA MET A 209 10.22 -34.38 -10.75
C MET A 209 9.67 -35.33 -11.80
N GLN A 210 8.75 -34.89 -12.66
CA GLN A 210 8.26 -35.74 -13.75
C GLN A 210 9.38 -36.05 -14.75
N GLN A 211 10.24 -35.09 -15.06
CA GLN A 211 11.37 -35.28 -15.96
C GLN A 211 12.44 -36.19 -15.35
N MET A 212 12.72 -36.07 -14.04
CA MET A 212 13.65 -36.95 -13.34
C MET A 212 13.13 -38.39 -13.24
N LEU A 213 11.83 -38.57 -12.95
CA LEU A 213 11.16 -39.88 -12.91
C LEU A 213 11.07 -40.51 -14.31
N ALA A 214 10.88 -39.71 -15.36
CA ALA A 214 10.91 -40.17 -16.74
C ALA A 214 12.32 -40.68 -17.12
N ASN A 215 13.36 -39.92 -16.77
CA ASN A 215 14.75 -40.31 -17.03
C ASN A 215 15.17 -41.57 -16.25
N GLN A 216 14.67 -41.76 -15.03
CA GLN A 216 14.87 -43.00 -14.26
C GLN A 216 14.23 -44.21 -14.95
N ARG A 217 12.97 -44.09 -15.40
CA ARG A 217 12.27 -45.16 -16.11
C ARG A 217 12.92 -45.53 -17.44
N GLU A 218 13.50 -44.56 -18.15
CA GLU A 218 14.26 -44.84 -19.38
C GLU A 218 15.60 -45.53 -19.09
N SER A 219 16.26 -45.19 -17.98
CA SER A 219 17.48 -45.88 -17.58
C SER A 219 17.22 -47.34 -17.16
N GLU A 220 16.10 -47.62 -16.51
CA GLU A 220 15.71 -48.98 -16.11
C GLU A 220 15.34 -49.87 -17.30
N LYS A 221 14.80 -49.28 -18.38
CA LYS A 221 14.50 -50.01 -19.64
C LYS A 221 15.74 -50.37 -20.46
N LYS A 222 16.91 -49.77 -20.19
CA LYS A 222 18.16 -50.12 -20.88
C LYS A 222 18.87 -51.35 -20.30
N TYR A 223 18.43 -51.86 -19.15
CA TYR A 223 19.03 -53.00 -18.45
C TYR A 223 18.10 -54.23 -18.37
N LEU A 224 17.00 -54.24 -19.14
CA LEU A 224 16.13 -55.39 -19.40
C LEU A 224 16.19 -55.74 -20.88
#